data_AF-A0ABD3FBX8-F1
#
_entry.id   AF-A0ABD3FBX8-F1
#
_cell.length_a   1.000
_cell.length_b   1.000
_cell.length_c   1.000
_cell.angle_alpha   90.00
_cell.angle_beta   90.00
_cell.angle_gamma   90.00
#
_symmetry.space_group_name_H-M   'P 1'
#
loop_
_entity.id
_entity.type
_entity.pdbx_description
1 polymer ?
#
loop_
_entity_poly.entity_id
_entity_poly.type
_entity_poly.pdbx_seq_one_letter_code
_entity_poly.pdbx_strand_id
1 'polypeptide(L)'
;MLGGRPTVPKKLSATQQAVLTLHKINARSLFLAVNALLLLVVFYTSRRFPHKFVRVQGDCDSNWLHVDAKEGAETICCNNEAGGYEDAPCYTAMDLMPVLGSLKGAWSIPLSALIVNYGSMMLGPNVSMPRVRVYVRRGLLYVAMMALRTVVLYMGLGLVEKRLVHLLMGHSDQSCWYADLRRGKRCPADFDHSDHIVLLVSHYLAIPLFEWFAVSVESAGRSLKRTLLRGWIIIIGALATYLLFFTASYFHTTMENLVGLVIAQGCVMTPLMLLTQDYFASYKWLRLGNFVLPPDDHKRDN
;
A
#
# COMPACT_ATOMS: atom_id res chain seq x y z
N MET A 1 -20.01 -19.53 30.58
CA MET A 1 -18.73 -18.79 30.52
C MET A 1 -17.59 -19.77 30.77
N LEU A 2 -17.03 -20.36 29.70
CA LEU A 2 -16.04 -21.44 29.83
C LEU A 2 -14.64 -20.86 30.06
N GLY A 3 -14.21 -20.89 31.33
CA GLY A 3 -12.85 -20.59 31.75
C GLY A 3 -11.87 -21.65 31.25
N GLY A 4 -11.28 -21.41 30.09
CA GLY A 4 -10.06 -22.10 29.67
C GLY A 4 -8.86 -21.54 30.44
N ARG A 5 -8.12 -22.42 31.14
CA ARG A 5 -6.82 -22.08 31.74
C ARG A 5 -5.94 -21.35 30.70
N PRO A 6 -5.23 -20.28 31.06
CA PRO A 6 -4.27 -19.66 30.16
C PRO A 6 -3.22 -20.70 29.78
N THR A 7 -3.22 -21.12 28.52
CA THR A 7 -2.19 -22.00 27.99
C THR A 7 -0.86 -21.27 28.09
N VAL A 8 0.02 -21.78 28.95
CA VAL A 8 1.42 -21.34 29.01
C VAL A 8 1.97 -21.38 27.59
N PRO A 9 2.62 -20.31 27.09
CA PRO A 9 3.14 -20.29 25.73
C PRO A 9 4.10 -21.46 25.57
N LYS A 10 3.75 -22.37 24.65
CA LYS A 10 4.55 -23.56 24.35
C LYS A 10 5.91 -23.04 23.85
N LYS A 11 6.98 -23.35 24.59
CA LYS A 11 8.34 -22.97 24.16
C LYS A 11 8.59 -23.57 22.78
N LEU A 12 9.01 -22.72 21.83
CA LEU A 12 9.39 -23.16 20.50
C LEU A 12 10.59 -24.11 20.60
N SER A 13 10.65 -25.10 19.71
CA SER A 13 11.86 -25.92 19.56
C SER A 13 13.02 -25.06 19.03
N ALA A 14 14.26 -25.48 19.26
CA ALA A 14 15.44 -24.77 18.77
C ALA A 14 15.41 -24.60 17.23
N THR A 15 14.88 -25.61 16.53
CA THR A 15 14.69 -25.57 15.06
C THR A 15 13.64 -24.55 14.66
N GLN A 16 12.48 -24.51 15.33
CA GLN A 16 11.46 -23.48 15.08
C GLN A 16 11.98 -22.07 15.35
N GLN A 17 12.77 -21.89 16.40
CA GLN A 17 13.36 -20.59 16.72
C GLN A 17 14.39 -20.15 15.67
N ALA A 18 15.22 -21.08 15.17
CA ALA A 18 16.18 -20.80 14.09
C ALA A 18 15.45 -20.40 12.78
N VAL A 19 14.42 -21.16 12.39
CA VAL A 19 13.61 -20.88 11.19
C VAL A 19 12.90 -19.53 11.30
N LEU A 20 12.29 -19.24 12.46
CA LEU A 20 11.66 -17.94 12.69
C LEU A 20 12.67 -16.79 12.58
N THR A 21 13.87 -16.96 13.15
CA THR A 21 14.93 -15.95 13.10
C THR A 21 15.37 -15.69 11.66
N LEU A 22 15.56 -16.73 10.86
CA LEU A 22 15.89 -16.60 9.43
C LEU A 22 14.80 -15.82 8.67
N HIS A 23 13.53 -16.13 8.90
CA HIS A 23 12.43 -15.42 8.26
C HIS A 23 12.32 -13.96 8.72
N LYS A 24 12.62 -13.65 9.98
CA LYS A 24 12.71 -12.27 10.47
C LYS A 24 13.80 -11.48 9.75
N ILE A 25 15.00 -12.06 9.60
CA ILE A 25 16.11 -11.42 8.86
C ILE A 25 15.71 -11.18 7.42
N ASN A 26 15.16 -12.19 6.74
CA ASN A 26 14.73 -12.07 5.35
C ASN A 26 13.62 -11.02 5.17
N ALA A 27 12.66 -10.96 6.09
CA ALA A 27 11.62 -9.93 6.08
C ALA A 27 12.23 -8.53 6.23
N ARG A 28 13.13 -8.33 7.22
CA ARG A 28 13.81 -7.04 7.40
C ARG A 28 14.54 -6.62 6.13
N SER A 29 15.33 -7.50 5.53
CA SER A 29 16.05 -7.22 4.28
C SER A 29 15.09 -6.87 3.15
N LEU A 30 13.97 -7.58 3.02
CA LEU A 30 12.96 -7.31 2.00
C LEU A 30 12.29 -5.94 2.19
N PHE A 31 11.87 -5.59 3.41
CA PHE A 31 11.29 -4.27 3.72
C PHE A 31 12.28 -3.15 3.40
N LEU A 32 13.56 -3.31 3.79
CA LEU A 32 14.61 -2.33 3.48
C LEU A 32 14.86 -2.21 1.98
N ALA A 33 14.93 -3.32 1.25
CA ALA A 33 15.12 -3.32 -0.19
C ALA A 33 13.96 -2.64 -0.92
N VAL A 34 12.71 -2.95 -0.55
CA VAL A 34 11.52 -2.29 -1.14
C VAL A 34 11.52 -0.80 -0.82
N ASN A 35 11.83 -0.39 0.42
CA ASN A 35 11.90 1.03 0.77
C ASN A 35 12.99 1.78 -0.03
N ALA A 36 14.16 1.17 -0.21
CA ALA A 36 15.23 1.73 -1.02
C ALA A 36 14.81 1.86 -2.49
N LEU A 37 14.18 0.83 -3.06
CA LEU A 37 13.66 0.85 -4.43
C LEU A 37 12.57 1.91 -4.62
N LEU A 38 11.64 2.06 -3.67
CA LEU A 38 10.62 3.10 -3.72
C LEU A 38 11.25 4.51 -3.73
N LEU A 39 12.26 4.73 -2.90
CA LEU A 39 12.99 5.98 -2.86
C LEU A 39 13.70 6.25 -4.20
N LEU A 40 14.38 5.24 -4.76
CA LEU A 40 15.03 5.34 -6.07
C LEU A 40 14.02 5.64 -7.18
N VAL A 41 12.87 4.96 -7.19
CA VAL A 41 11.79 5.21 -8.16
C VAL A 41 11.29 6.65 -8.05
N VAL A 42 10.94 7.11 -6.84
CA VAL A 42 10.46 8.48 -6.64
C VAL A 42 11.50 9.51 -7.06
N PHE A 43 12.78 9.32 -6.74
CA PHE A 43 13.84 10.23 -7.18
C PHE A 43 14.05 10.21 -8.69
N TYR A 44 14.02 9.02 -9.30
CA TYR A 44 14.16 8.86 -10.74
C TYR A 44 13.01 9.55 -11.48
N THR A 45 11.76 9.25 -11.13
CA THR A 45 10.58 9.83 -11.79
C THR A 45 10.53 11.34 -11.59
N SER A 46 10.84 11.81 -10.38
CA SER A 46 10.89 13.23 -10.04
C SER A 46 11.90 14.02 -10.88
N ARG A 47 13.04 13.41 -11.23
CA ARG A 47 14.04 14.05 -12.10
C ARG A 47 13.69 13.95 -13.57
N ARG A 48 13.15 12.81 -13.99
CA ARG A 48 12.87 12.53 -15.41
C ARG A 48 11.60 13.20 -15.91
N PHE A 49 10.62 13.39 -15.03
CA PHE A 49 9.29 13.91 -15.32
C PHE A 49 8.92 14.99 -14.28
N PRO A 50 9.46 16.21 -14.41
CA PRO A 50 9.24 17.26 -13.42
C PRO A 50 7.87 17.93 -13.54
N HIS A 51 7.14 17.71 -14.64
CA HIS A 51 5.90 18.40 -14.95
C HIS A 51 4.68 17.61 -14.42
N LYS A 52 3.77 18.35 -13.77
CA LYS A 52 2.50 17.83 -13.25
C LYS A 52 1.38 18.03 -14.28
N PHE A 53 0.52 17.03 -14.38
CA PHE A 53 -0.66 17.04 -15.25
C PHE A 53 -1.94 17.02 -14.41
N VAL A 54 -2.96 17.70 -14.92
CA VAL A 54 -4.30 17.76 -14.32
C VAL A 54 -5.35 17.27 -15.29
N ARG A 55 -6.31 16.50 -14.77
CA ARG A 55 -7.44 16.02 -15.58
C ARG A 55 -8.44 17.13 -15.82
N VAL A 56 -8.86 17.28 -17.07
CA VAL A 56 -9.90 18.21 -17.52
C VAL A 56 -11.03 17.48 -18.25
N GLN A 57 -12.15 18.16 -18.44
CA GLN A 57 -13.26 17.71 -19.28
C GLN A 57 -12.92 17.95 -20.76
N GLY A 58 -13.37 17.07 -21.63
CA GLY A 58 -13.13 17.10 -23.06
C GLY A 58 -13.71 15.86 -23.73
N ASP A 59 -13.46 15.71 -25.02
CA ASP A 59 -14.14 14.73 -25.87
C ASP A 59 -13.55 13.31 -25.77
N CYS A 60 -12.36 13.16 -25.20
CA CYS A 60 -11.69 11.88 -25.02
C CYS A 60 -12.08 11.14 -23.73
N ASP A 61 -11.76 9.84 -23.64
CA ASP A 61 -11.96 9.01 -22.44
C ASP A 61 -11.32 9.67 -21.19
N SER A 62 -10.14 10.26 -21.41
CA SER A 62 -9.53 11.16 -20.45
C SER A 62 -8.71 12.25 -21.14
N ASN A 63 -8.89 13.48 -20.66
CA ASN A 63 -8.24 14.66 -21.18
C ASN A 63 -7.34 15.25 -20.08
N TRP A 64 -6.13 15.65 -20.46
CA TRP A 64 -5.12 16.13 -19.54
C TRP A 64 -4.49 17.43 -20.03
N LEU A 65 -4.10 18.28 -19.09
CA LEU A 65 -3.33 19.49 -19.35
C LEU A 65 -2.14 19.54 -18.40
N HIS A 66 -1.04 20.11 -18.86
CA HIS A 66 0.03 20.54 -17.96
C HIS A 66 -0.49 21.62 -17.01
N VAL A 67 -0.06 21.60 -15.75
CA VAL A 67 -0.42 22.64 -14.77
C VAL A 67 0.06 24.03 -15.24
N ASP A 68 1.22 24.07 -15.91
CA ASP A 68 1.82 25.32 -16.41
C ASP A 68 1.36 25.69 -17.83
N ALA A 69 0.33 25.03 -18.35
CA ALA A 69 -0.18 25.27 -19.70
C ALA A 69 -0.73 26.70 -19.83
N LYS A 70 -0.37 27.39 -20.92
CA LYS A 70 -0.93 28.71 -21.26
C LYS A 70 -2.37 28.58 -21.76
N GLU A 71 -3.12 29.68 -21.67
CA GLU A 71 -4.48 29.75 -22.20
C GLU A 71 -4.50 29.39 -23.70
N GLY A 72 -5.45 28.52 -24.09
CA GLY A 72 -5.55 28.00 -25.45
C GLY A 72 -4.61 26.82 -25.77
N ALA A 73 -3.88 26.28 -24.80
CA ALA A 73 -3.10 25.06 -24.99
C ALA A 73 -4.00 23.86 -25.31
N GLU A 74 -3.53 23.01 -26.23
CA GLU A 74 -4.22 21.78 -26.61
C GLU A 74 -4.26 20.77 -25.46
N THR A 75 -5.41 20.14 -25.28
CA THR A 75 -5.58 19.08 -24.29
C THR A 75 -4.99 17.78 -24.81
N ILE A 76 -4.24 17.09 -23.96
CA ILE A 76 -3.70 15.78 -24.27
C ILE A 76 -4.81 14.74 -24.09
N CYS A 77 -5.12 14.06 -25.18
CA CYS A 77 -6.17 13.07 -25.28
C CYS A 77 -5.61 11.67 -25.05
N CYS A 78 -6.05 10.99 -24.00
CA CYS A 78 -5.74 9.57 -23.81
C CYS A 78 -6.97 8.74 -24.12
N ASN A 79 -6.91 7.95 -25.20
CA ASN A 79 -7.97 7.07 -25.67
C ASN A 79 -7.49 5.62 -25.75
N ASN A 80 -8.43 4.69 -25.67
CA ASN A 80 -8.17 3.25 -25.84
C ASN A 80 -7.92 2.81 -27.30
N GLU A 81 -7.64 3.75 -28.20
CA GLU A 81 -7.38 3.51 -29.62
C GLU A 81 -5.88 3.33 -29.91
N ALA A 82 -5.54 2.75 -31.06
CA ALA A 82 -4.15 2.57 -31.48
C ALA A 82 -3.46 3.95 -31.61
N GLY A 83 -2.38 4.17 -30.86
CA GLY A 83 -1.70 5.47 -30.78
C GLY A 83 -2.17 6.39 -29.65
N GLY A 84 -3.30 6.10 -28.99
CA GLY A 84 -3.88 6.95 -27.93
C GLY A 84 -3.10 6.99 -26.61
N TYR A 85 -1.93 6.33 -26.54
CA TYR A 85 -1.02 6.26 -25.40
C TYR A 85 0.40 6.72 -25.74
N GLU A 86 0.61 7.35 -26.91
CA GLU A 86 1.96 7.76 -27.35
C GLU A 86 2.51 8.96 -26.58
N ASP A 87 1.61 9.83 -26.07
CA ASP A 87 1.99 11.05 -25.36
C ASP A 87 1.78 10.95 -23.84
N ALA A 88 2.70 11.52 -23.06
CA ALA A 88 2.51 11.68 -21.61
C ALA A 88 1.32 12.63 -21.35
N PRO A 89 0.46 12.37 -20.36
CA PRO A 89 0.61 11.40 -19.28
C PRO A 89 -0.09 10.07 -19.56
N CYS A 90 -0.43 9.76 -20.81
CA CYS A 90 -1.15 8.55 -21.17
C CYS A 90 -0.26 7.31 -20.98
N TYR A 91 -0.79 6.27 -20.35
CA TYR A 91 -0.10 4.98 -20.19
C TYR A 91 -1.08 3.82 -20.27
N THR A 92 -0.59 2.65 -20.70
CA THR A 92 -1.42 1.45 -20.81
C THR A 92 -2.08 1.11 -19.47
N ALA A 93 -3.36 0.73 -19.48
CA ALA A 93 -4.11 0.44 -18.25
C ALA A 93 -4.23 1.64 -17.28
N MET A 94 -4.26 2.88 -17.78
CA MET A 94 -4.52 4.07 -16.96
C MET A 94 -5.91 4.04 -16.30
N ASP A 95 -6.87 3.38 -16.93
CA ASP A 95 -8.22 3.11 -16.42
C ASP A 95 -8.24 2.26 -15.14
N LEU A 96 -7.15 1.56 -14.86
CA LEU A 96 -7.00 0.75 -13.66
C LEU A 96 -6.82 1.60 -12.38
N MET A 97 -6.20 2.78 -12.49
CA MET A 97 -5.96 3.64 -11.32
C MET A 97 -7.26 4.10 -10.64
N PRO A 98 -8.31 4.54 -11.36
CA PRO A 98 -9.64 4.76 -10.77
C PRO A 98 -10.21 3.55 -10.03
N VAL A 99 -9.94 2.32 -10.49
CA VAL A 99 -10.43 1.10 -9.85
C VAL A 99 -9.68 0.83 -8.55
N LEU A 100 -8.34 0.85 -8.56
CA LEU A 100 -7.52 0.61 -7.35
C LEU A 100 -7.59 1.77 -6.36
N GLY A 101 -7.70 3.01 -6.84
CA GLY A 101 -7.88 4.20 -6.04
C GLY A 101 -9.29 4.34 -5.45
N SER A 102 -10.29 3.64 -6.02
CA SER A 102 -11.66 3.65 -5.48
C SER A 102 -11.69 3.08 -4.07
N LEU A 103 -12.61 3.58 -3.22
CA LEU A 103 -12.79 3.06 -1.87
C LEU A 103 -13.01 1.54 -1.86
N LYS A 104 -13.75 1.00 -2.83
CA LYS A 104 -14.03 -0.44 -2.93
C LYS A 104 -12.77 -1.23 -3.32
N GLY A 105 -12.00 -0.76 -4.30
CA GLY A 105 -10.78 -1.43 -4.76
C GLY A 105 -9.66 -1.34 -3.72
N ALA A 106 -9.42 -0.14 -3.19
CA ALA A 106 -8.45 0.17 -2.14
C ALA A 106 -8.64 -0.68 -0.88
N TRP A 107 -9.88 -1.10 -0.60
CA TRP A 107 -10.20 -1.91 0.56
C TRP A 107 -10.22 -3.42 0.29
N SER A 108 -10.70 -3.86 -0.86
CA SER A 108 -10.88 -5.29 -1.13
C SER A 108 -9.64 -5.98 -1.68
N ILE A 109 -8.92 -5.33 -2.61
CA ILE A 109 -7.81 -5.96 -3.33
C ILE A 109 -6.62 -6.30 -2.40
N PRO A 110 -6.14 -5.40 -1.52
CA PRO A 110 -5.04 -5.72 -0.60
C PRO A 110 -5.37 -6.86 0.38
N LEU A 111 -6.64 -6.98 0.77
CA LEU A 111 -7.09 -8.01 1.72
C LEU A 111 -7.34 -9.37 1.06
N SER A 112 -7.43 -9.43 -0.27
CA SER A 112 -7.74 -10.66 -1.00
C SER A 112 -6.77 -11.81 -0.68
N ALA A 113 -5.48 -11.53 -0.54
CA ALA A 113 -4.49 -12.55 -0.16
C ALA A 113 -4.80 -13.16 1.22
N LEU A 114 -5.16 -12.34 2.21
CA LEU A 114 -5.57 -12.79 3.53
C LEU A 114 -6.87 -13.58 3.47
N ILE A 115 -7.86 -13.11 2.71
CA ILE A 115 -9.16 -13.77 2.57
C ILE A 115 -8.99 -15.17 1.97
N VAL A 116 -8.20 -15.30 0.90
CA VAL A 116 -7.87 -16.59 0.28
C VAL A 116 -7.10 -17.48 1.26
N ASN A 117 -6.14 -16.92 1.98
CA ASN A 117 -5.35 -17.68 2.96
C ASN A 117 -6.22 -18.19 4.12
N TYR A 118 -7.12 -17.34 4.63
CA TYR A 118 -8.09 -17.66 5.67
C TYR A 118 -9.11 -18.69 5.22
N GLY A 119 -9.73 -18.51 4.05
CA GLY A 119 -10.69 -19.44 3.47
C GLY A 119 -10.08 -20.83 3.25
N SER A 120 -8.86 -20.88 2.72
CA SER A 120 -8.12 -22.14 2.59
C SER A 120 -7.80 -22.79 3.95
N MET A 121 -7.55 -22.01 4.99
CA MET A 121 -7.34 -22.54 6.35
C MET A 121 -8.64 -23.10 6.94
N MET A 122 -9.78 -22.42 6.75
CA MET A 122 -11.12 -22.86 7.19
C MET A 122 -11.56 -24.16 6.52
N LEU A 123 -11.23 -24.34 5.24
CA LEU A 123 -11.59 -25.55 4.48
C LEU A 123 -10.57 -26.69 4.67
N GLY A 124 -9.47 -26.44 5.38
CA GLY A 124 -8.42 -27.42 5.61
C GLY A 124 -8.76 -28.40 6.74
N PRO A 125 -8.05 -29.54 6.84
CA PRO A 125 -8.31 -30.57 7.86
C PRO A 125 -7.93 -30.14 9.29
N ASN A 126 -7.17 -29.04 9.46
CA ASN A 126 -6.56 -28.64 10.72
C ASN A 126 -7.10 -27.31 11.26
N VAL A 127 -8.42 -27.14 11.26
CA VAL A 127 -9.10 -25.95 11.82
C VAL A 127 -9.01 -25.99 13.35
N SER A 128 -8.53 -24.91 13.95
CA SER A 128 -8.55 -24.76 15.40
C SER A 128 -8.78 -23.30 15.81
N MET A 129 -9.52 -23.08 16.91
CA MET A 129 -9.83 -21.74 17.43
C MET A 129 -8.62 -20.84 17.66
N PRO A 130 -7.46 -21.33 18.15
CA PRO A 130 -6.26 -20.51 18.26
C PRO A 130 -5.75 -19.99 16.92
N ARG A 131 -5.83 -20.80 15.86
CA ARG A 131 -5.44 -20.40 14.50
C ARG A 131 -6.39 -19.33 13.96
N VAL A 132 -7.69 -19.53 14.12
CA VAL A 132 -8.70 -18.52 13.73
C VAL A 132 -8.42 -17.17 14.38
N ARG A 133 -8.11 -17.16 15.68
CA ARG A 133 -7.83 -15.93 16.42
C ARG A 133 -6.63 -15.16 15.85
N VAL A 134 -5.58 -15.85 15.41
CA VAL A 134 -4.38 -15.23 14.83
C VAL A 134 -4.72 -14.57 13.48
N TYR A 135 -5.46 -15.27 12.62
CA TYR A 135 -5.91 -14.71 11.34
C TYR A 135 -6.87 -13.52 11.52
N VAL A 136 -7.81 -13.60 12.46
CA VAL A 136 -8.71 -12.48 12.78
C VAL A 136 -7.91 -11.28 13.28
N ARG A 137 -6.94 -11.47 14.17
CA ARG A 137 -6.06 -10.39 14.65
C ARG A 137 -5.22 -9.79 13.53
N ARG A 138 -4.71 -10.61 12.61
CA ARG A 138 -4.00 -10.13 11.41
C ARG A 138 -4.92 -9.33 10.50
N GLY A 139 -6.15 -9.79 10.27
CA GLY A 139 -7.16 -9.03 9.53
C GLY A 139 -7.50 -7.70 10.20
N LEU A 140 -7.69 -7.68 11.52
CA LEU A 140 -7.90 -6.45 12.28
C LEU A 140 -6.71 -5.50 12.22
N LEU A 141 -5.47 -6.02 12.22
CA LEU A 141 -4.28 -5.20 11.99
C LEU A 141 -4.32 -4.54 10.62
N TYR A 142 -4.67 -5.28 9.56
CA TYR A 142 -4.77 -4.73 8.21
C TYR A 142 -5.88 -3.68 8.11
N VAL A 143 -7.07 -3.98 8.65
CA VAL A 143 -8.18 -3.02 8.72
C VAL A 143 -7.78 -1.77 9.50
N ALA A 144 -7.07 -1.91 10.62
CA ALA A 144 -6.59 -0.77 11.40
C ALA A 144 -5.59 0.09 10.62
N MET A 145 -4.66 -0.51 9.87
CA MET A 145 -3.74 0.23 9.00
C MET A 145 -4.48 0.96 7.88
N MET A 146 -5.49 0.33 7.29
CA MET A 146 -6.28 0.93 6.21
C MET A 146 -7.17 2.06 6.73
N ALA A 147 -7.76 1.88 7.91
CA ALA A 147 -8.49 2.93 8.62
C ALA A 147 -7.58 4.09 9.02
N LEU A 148 -6.37 3.82 9.52
CA LEU A 148 -5.36 4.83 9.81
C LEU A 148 -5.07 5.68 8.57
N ARG A 149 -4.85 5.03 7.41
CA ARG A 149 -4.65 5.75 6.15
C ARG A 149 -5.86 6.59 5.77
N THR A 150 -7.07 6.03 5.79
CA THR A 150 -8.26 6.76 5.33
C THR A 150 -8.64 7.91 6.27
N VAL A 151 -8.61 7.70 7.58
CA VAL A 151 -9.10 8.68 8.56
C VAL A 151 -8.00 9.65 8.97
N VAL A 152 -6.81 9.15 9.32
CA VAL A 152 -5.76 10.00 9.87
C VAL A 152 -4.92 10.60 8.75
N LEU A 153 -4.43 9.77 7.83
CA LEU A 153 -3.52 10.26 6.80
C LEU A 153 -4.27 11.05 5.73
N TYR A 154 -5.37 10.53 5.18
CA TYR A 154 -6.10 11.22 4.12
C TYR A 154 -6.96 12.37 4.66
N MET A 155 -7.92 12.10 5.56
CA MET A 155 -8.80 13.16 6.06
C MET A 155 -8.07 14.10 7.03
N GLY A 156 -7.27 13.55 7.95
CA GLY A 156 -6.55 14.34 8.95
C GLY A 156 -5.47 15.23 8.36
N LEU A 157 -4.55 14.70 7.56
CA LEU A 157 -3.50 15.52 6.95
C LEU A 157 -4.07 16.51 5.95
N GLY A 158 -5.11 16.15 5.19
CA GLY A 158 -5.79 17.09 4.28
C GLY A 158 -6.42 18.29 5.02
N LEU A 159 -6.88 18.12 6.26
CA LEU A 159 -7.36 19.23 7.09
C LEU A 159 -6.20 20.09 7.60
N VAL A 160 -5.11 19.45 8.05
CA VAL A 160 -3.91 20.15 8.52
C VAL A 160 -3.28 20.95 7.39
N GLU A 161 -3.12 20.35 6.21
CA GLU A 161 -2.57 20.96 5.00
C GLU A 161 -3.36 22.20 4.61
N LYS A 162 -4.69 22.11 4.50
CA LYS A 162 -5.54 23.28 4.22
C LYS A 162 -5.34 24.40 5.23
N ARG A 163 -5.25 24.06 6.51
CA ARG A 163 -5.05 25.05 7.58
C ARG A 163 -3.64 25.65 7.54
N LEU A 164 -2.63 24.86 7.25
CA LEU A 164 -1.23 25.25 7.25
C LEU A 164 -0.89 26.12 6.02
N VAL A 165 -1.42 25.75 4.85
CA VAL A 165 -1.34 26.57 3.62
C VAL A 165 -2.03 27.91 3.86
N HIS A 166 -3.25 27.91 4.41
CA HIS A 166 -3.97 29.14 4.72
C HIS A 166 -3.21 30.03 5.73
N LEU A 167 -2.53 29.44 6.72
CA LEU A 167 -1.77 30.19 7.72
C LEU A 167 -0.43 30.72 7.19
N LEU A 168 0.27 29.97 6.35
CA LEU A 168 1.62 30.32 5.90
C LEU A 168 1.65 31.13 4.60
N MET A 169 0.76 30.82 3.65
CA MET A 169 0.76 31.44 2.32
C MET A 169 -0.32 32.52 2.13
N GLY A 170 -1.20 32.71 3.12
CA GLY A 170 -2.35 33.60 2.98
C GLY A 170 -3.36 33.08 1.95
N HIS A 171 -4.42 33.84 1.65
CA HIS A 171 -5.35 33.49 0.57
C HIS A 171 -4.63 33.59 -0.78
N SER A 172 -4.06 32.48 -1.23
CA SER A 172 -3.61 32.26 -2.61
C SER A 172 -4.87 32.09 -3.46
N ASP A 173 -5.54 33.19 -3.84
CA ASP A 173 -6.56 33.19 -4.89
C ASP A 173 -5.86 33.05 -6.25
N GLN A 174 -5.21 31.91 -6.48
CA GLN A 174 -4.68 31.59 -7.79
C GLN A 174 -5.83 31.30 -8.73
N SER A 175 -6.13 32.28 -9.59
CA SER A 175 -6.99 32.10 -10.75
C SER A 175 -6.22 31.34 -11.84
N CYS A 176 -6.68 30.15 -12.19
CA CYS A 176 -6.18 29.38 -13.33
C CYS A 176 -7.26 29.37 -14.42
N TRP A 177 -6.87 29.62 -15.66
CA TRP A 177 -7.80 29.74 -16.78
C TRP A 177 -8.57 28.44 -17.06
N TYR A 178 -7.95 27.28 -16.80
CA TYR A 178 -8.57 25.97 -17.00
C TYR A 178 -9.43 25.51 -15.80
N ALA A 179 -9.70 26.37 -14.80
CA ALA A 179 -10.51 26.01 -13.64
C ALA A 179 -11.88 25.45 -14.05
N ASP A 180 -12.56 26.12 -15.00
CA ASP A 180 -13.90 25.73 -15.48
C ASP A 180 -13.92 24.40 -16.22
N LEU A 181 -12.78 24.00 -16.81
CA LEU A 181 -12.62 22.71 -17.47
C LEU A 181 -12.44 21.57 -16.46
N ARG A 182 -12.17 21.85 -15.17
CA ARG A 182 -11.97 20.82 -14.15
C ARG A 182 -13.26 20.43 -13.46
N ARG A 183 -13.33 19.18 -13.01
CA ARG A 183 -14.39 18.71 -12.10
C ARG A 183 -14.29 19.50 -10.79
N GLY A 184 -15.33 20.27 -10.48
CA GLY A 184 -15.41 21.11 -9.29
C GLY A 184 -14.94 22.56 -9.47
N LYS A 185 -14.67 22.99 -10.71
CA LYS A 185 -14.42 24.40 -11.08
C LYS A 185 -13.38 25.11 -10.19
N ARG A 186 -12.26 24.43 -9.92
CA ARG A 186 -11.23 24.89 -8.98
C ARG A 186 -9.83 24.64 -9.51
N CYS A 187 -8.90 25.49 -9.10
CA CYS A 187 -7.48 25.32 -9.41
C CYS A 187 -6.85 24.20 -8.59
N PRO A 188 -5.75 23.58 -9.07
CA PRO A 188 -4.98 22.66 -8.25
C PRO A 188 -4.46 23.40 -7.02
N ALA A 189 -4.38 22.70 -5.89
CA ALA A 189 -3.75 23.27 -4.70
C ALA A 189 -2.24 23.45 -4.96
N ASP A 190 -1.64 24.46 -4.34
CA ASP A 190 -0.19 24.72 -4.41
C ASP A 190 0.65 23.52 -3.91
N PHE A 191 0.10 22.78 -2.96
CA PHE A 191 0.64 21.53 -2.47
C PHE A 191 -0.51 20.56 -2.18
N ASP A 192 -0.39 19.35 -2.70
CA ASP A 192 -1.25 18.21 -2.42
C ASP A 192 -0.36 16.97 -2.21
N HIS A 193 -0.09 16.64 -0.94
CA HIS A 193 0.71 15.47 -0.61
C HIS A 193 0.17 14.24 -1.36
N SER A 194 1.06 13.38 -1.87
CA SER A 194 0.62 12.31 -2.76
C SER A 194 -0.14 11.20 -2.02
N ASP A 195 -1.45 11.39 -1.83
CA ASP A 195 -2.34 10.45 -1.16
C ASP A 195 -2.40 9.11 -1.91
N HIS A 196 -2.21 9.13 -3.23
CA HIS A 196 -2.09 7.92 -4.04
C HIS A 196 -0.79 7.15 -3.75
N ILE A 197 0.36 7.82 -3.56
CA ILE A 197 1.58 7.13 -3.11
C ILE A 197 1.37 6.56 -1.71
N VAL A 198 0.78 7.34 -0.79
CA VAL A 198 0.48 6.86 0.57
C VAL A 198 -0.43 5.63 0.51
N LEU A 199 -1.45 5.62 -0.34
CA LEU A 199 -2.33 4.48 -0.58
C LEU A 199 -1.59 3.27 -1.11
N LEU A 200 -0.88 3.41 -2.23
CA LEU A 200 -0.23 2.30 -2.92
C LEU A 200 0.85 1.67 -2.02
N VAL A 201 1.62 2.47 -1.30
CA VAL A 201 2.63 1.97 -0.37
C VAL A 201 1.97 1.31 0.85
N SER A 202 0.99 1.96 1.49
CA SER A 202 0.41 1.48 2.74
C SER A 202 -0.50 0.26 2.54
N HIS A 203 -1.35 0.29 1.52
CA HIS A 203 -2.30 -0.78 1.26
C HIS A 203 -1.68 -1.86 0.36
N TYR A 204 -1.13 -1.46 -0.79
CA TYR A 204 -0.78 -2.41 -1.84
C TYR A 204 0.66 -2.93 -1.78
N LEU A 205 1.52 -2.38 -0.92
CA LEU A 205 2.86 -2.92 -0.67
C LEU A 205 3.02 -3.41 0.77
N ALA A 206 2.70 -2.60 1.78
CA ALA A 206 2.94 -2.97 3.18
C ALA A 206 2.16 -4.23 3.61
N ILE A 207 0.86 -4.28 3.31
CA ILE A 207 0.02 -5.45 3.64
C ILE A 207 0.52 -6.72 2.91
N PRO A 208 0.71 -6.72 1.58
CA PRO A 208 1.25 -7.89 0.90
C PRO A 208 2.66 -8.32 1.37
N LEU A 209 3.53 -7.39 1.75
CA LEU A 209 4.84 -7.71 2.32
C LEU A 209 4.75 -8.40 3.68
N PHE A 210 3.85 -7.94 4.54
CA PHE A 210 3.61 -8.62 5.82
C PHE A 210 2.95 -9.99 5.61
N GLU A 211 2.01 -10.11 4.67
CA GLU A 211 1.40 -11.41 4.34
C GLU A 211 2.43 -12.36 3.72
N TRP A 212 3.37 -11.86 2.91
CA TRP A 212 4.49 -12.65 2.39
C TRP A 212 5.34 -13.23 3.53
N PHE A 213 5.65 -12.40 4.53
CA PHE A 213 6.35 -12.85 5.72
C PHE A 213 5.54 -13.89 6.50
N ALA A 214 4.25 -13.63 6.78
CA ALA A 214 3.38 -14.55 7.48
C ALA A 214 3.31 -15.91 6.77
N VAL A 215 2.98 -15.92 5.47
CA VAL A 215 2.94 -17.15 4.65
C VAL A 215 4.30 -17.87 4.61
N SER A 216 5.41 -17.13 4.72
CA SER A 216 6.74 -17.73 4.75
C SER A 216 7.03 -18.44 6.07
N VAL A 217 6.59 -17.88 7.20
CA VAL A 217 6.76 -18.46 8.54
C VAL A 217 5.81 -19.63 8.76
N GLU A 218 4.54 -19.48 8.37
CA GLU A 218 3.46 -20.44 8.66
C GLU A 218 3.52 -21.71 7.80
N SER A 219 4.33 -21.75 6.74
CA SER A 219 4.42 -22.90 5.84
C SER A 219 5.86 -23.10 5.40
N ALA A 220 6.62 -23.93 6.13
CA ALA A 220 8.02 -24.19 5.82
C ALA A 220 8.20 -24.96 4.49
N GLY A 221 7.27 -25.89 4.18
CA GLY A 221 7.32 -26.75 2.99
C GLY A 221 6.85 -26.11 1.68
N ARG A 222 6.99 -26.86 0.58
CA ARG A 222 6.39 -26.55 -0.73
C ARG A 222 4.91 -26.94 -0.68
N SER A 223 4.02 -25.97 -0.87
CA SER A 223 2.58 -26.22 -0.98
C SER A 223 2.00 -25.39 -2.11
N LEU A 224 1.04 -25.96 -2.85
CA LEU A 224 0.35 -25.26 -3.93
C LEU A 224 -0.29 -23.96 -3.42
N LYS A 225 -0.92 -24.02 -2.24
CA LYS A 225 -1.46 -22.86 -1.53
C LYS A 225 -0.43 -21.74 -1.39
N ARG A 226 0.77 -22.06 -0.88
CA ARG A 226 1.85 -21.08 -0.67
C ARG A 226 2.31 -20.47 -2.00
N THR A 227 2.47 -21.30 -3.02
CA THR A 227 2.88 -20.83 -4.36
C THR A 227 1.84 -19.87 -4.95
N LEU A 228 0.55 -20.22 -4.88
CA LEU A 228 -0.53 -19.37 -5.39
C LEU A 228 -0.63 -18.04 -4.62
N LEU A 229 -0.58 -18.08 -3.28
CA LEU A 229 -0.62 -16.87 -2.45
C LEU A 229 0.58 -15.95 -2.74
N ARG A 230 1.77 -16.52 -2.91
CA ARG A 230 2.97 -15.76 -3.27
C ARG A 230 2.87 -15.16 -4.67
N GLY A 231 2.42 -15.93 -5.65
CA GLY A 231 2.17 -15.43 -6.99
C GLY A 231 1.18 -14.27 -6.99
N TRP A 232 0.10 -14.40 -6.22
CA TRP A 232 -0.90 -13.35 -6.07
C TRP A 232 -0.35 -12.08 -5.41
N ILE A 233 0.45 -12.22 -4.34
CA ILE A 233 1.16 -11.09 -3.70
C ILE A 233 2.10 -10.39 -4.69
N ILE A 234 2.82 -11.14 -5.52
CA ILE A 234 3.71 -10.58 -6.55
C ILE A 234 2.91 -9.79 -7.58
N ILE A 235 1.75 -10.30 -8.04
CA ILE A 235 0.88 -9.59 -8.97
C ILE A 235 0.41 -8.26 -8.38
N ILE A 236 -0.08 -8.28 -7.13
CA ILE A 236 -0.51 -7.05 -6.44
C ILE A 236 0.66 -6.07 -6.30
N GLY A 237 1.84 -6.53 -5.91
CA GLY A 237 3.03 -5.69 -5.76
C GLY A 237 3.51 -5.10 -7.08
N ALA A 238 3.49 -5.87 -8.17
CA ALA A 238 3.84 -5.40 -9.50
C ALA A 238 2.86 -4.33 -9.98
N LEU A 239 1.56 -4.55 -9.77
CA LEU A 239 0.51 -3.59 -10.09
C LEU A 239 0.66 -2.29 -9.31
N ALA A 240 0.94 -2.38 -8.01
CA ALA A 240 1.19 -1.23 -7.16
C ALA A 240 2.40 -0.43 -7.64
N THR A 241 3.49 -1.13 -7.97
CA THR A 241 4.74 -0.51 -8.46
C THR A 241 4.51 0.19 -9.80
N TYR A 242 3.79 -0.45 -10.71
CA TYR A 242 3.41 0.13 -12.00
C TYR A 242 2.63 1.44 -11.84
N LEU A 243 1.56 1.43 -11.03
CA LEU A 243 0.74 2.62 -10.79
C LEU A 243 1.50 3.70 -10.01
N LEU A 244 2.37 3.30 -9.08
CA LEU A 244 3.20 4.24 -8.33
C LEU A 244 4.17 4.97 -9.24
N PHE A 245 4.78 4.27 -10.20
CA PHE A 245 5.68 4.88 -11.18
C PHE A 245 4.99 6.01 -11.95
N PHE A 246 3.81 5.75 -12.52
CA PHE A 246 3.07 6.78 -13.27
C PHE A 246 2.53 7.89 -12.37
N THR A 247 2.07 7.54 -11.18
CA THR A 247 1.62 8.52 -10.17
C THR A 247 2.73 9.49 -9.79
N ALA A 248 3.93 8.96 -9.52
CA ALA A 248 5.10 9.74 -9.17
C ALA A 248 5.72 10.47 -10.38
N SER A 249 5.39 10.06 -11.61
CA SER A 249 5.90 10.70 -12.83
C SER A 249 5.03 11.87 -13.28
N TYR A 250 3.71 11.76 -13.17
CA TYR A 250 2.81 12.67 -13.89
C TYR A 250 1.81 13.44 -13.01
N PHE A 251 1.49 12.96 -11.81
CA PHE A 251 0.36 13.52 -11.04
C PHE A 251 0.76 14.35 -9.83
N HIS A 252 2.02 14.28 -9.41
CA HIS A 252 2.51 14.96 -8.22
C HIS A 252 3.92 15.50 -8.41
N THR A 253 4.22 16.61 -7.74
CA THR A 253 5.56 17.20 -7.74
C THR A 253 6.53 16.35 -6.92
N THR A 254 7.84 16.57 -7.08
CA THR A 254 8.88 15.89 -6.31
C THR A 254 8.66 15.99 -4.81
N MET A 255 8.32 17.18 -4.31
CA MET A 255 8.11 17.40 -2.89
C MET A 255 6.86 16.65 -2.40
N GLU A 256 5.76 16.70 -3.17
CA GLU A 256 4.53 15.97 -2.86
C GLU A 256 4.78 14.45 -2.78
N ASN A 257 5.59 13.91 -3.69
CA ASN A 257 5.96 12.50 -3.71
C ASN A 257 6.85 12.10 -2.53
N LEU A 258 7.88 12.92 -2.21
CA LEU A 258 8.78 12.66 -1.09
C LEU A 258 8.06 12.71 0.25
N VAL A 259 7.21 13.72 0.46
CA VAL A 259 6.40 13.84 1.68
C VAL A 259 5.45 12.66 1.80
N GLY A 260 4.75 12.29 0.72
CA GLY A 260 3.88 11.10 0.69
C GLY A 260 4.64 9.81 1.03
N LEU A 261 5.84 9.63 0.49
CA LEU A 261 6.68 8.47 0.79
C LEU A 261 7.15 8.45 2.25
N VAL A 262 7.58 9.59 2.80
CA VAL A 262 8.01 9.70 4.22
C VAL A 262 6.84 9.37 5.15
N ILE A 263 5.64 9.89 4.87
CA ILE A 263 4.42 9.57 5.64
C ILE A 263 4.15 8.06 5.60
N ALA A 264 4.14 7.45 4.42
CA ALA A 264 3.88 6.02 4.27
C ALA A 264 4.95 5.16 4.98
N GLN A 265 6.21 5.59 4.92
CA GLN A 265 7.32 4.90 5.56
C GLN A 265 7.28 4.99 7.09
N GLY A 266 7.08 6.20 7.62
CA GLY A 266 7.06 6.45 9.06
C GLY A 266 5.81 5.88 9.74
N CYS A 267 4.64 6.02 9.12
CA CYS A 267 3.38 5.64 9.72
C CYS A 267 3.00 4.16 9.51
N VAL A 268 3.47 3.52 8.44
CA VAL A 268 3.03 2.16 8.08
C VAL A 268 4.20 1.19 7.89
N MET A 269 5.10 1.44 6.92
CA MET A 269 6.15 0.45 6.59
C MET A 269 7.10 0.16 7.76
N THR A 270 7.57 1.20 8.45
CA THR A 270 8.52 1.05 9.56
C THR A 270 7.88 0.35 10.77
N PRO A 271 6.70 0.78 11.27
CA PRO A 271 6.02 0.07 12.34
C PRO A 271 5.74 -1.41 12.00
N LEU A 272 5.34 -1.68 10.76
CA LEU A 272 5.04 -3.04 10.31
C LEU A 272 6.31 -3.90 10.23
N MET A 273 7.41 -3.34 9.72
CA MET A 273 8.73 -3.97 9.76
C MET A 273 9.16 -4.28 11.21
N LEU A 274 9.03 -3.32 12.13
CA LEU A 274 9.36 -3.52 13.55
C LEU A 274 8.49 -4.62 14.19
N LEU A 275 7.21 -4.70 13.79
CA LEU A 275 6.32 -5.79 14.20
C LEU A 275 6.82 -7.16 13.71
N THR A 276 7.33 -7.28 12.47
CA THR A 276 7.92 -8.55 12.00
C THR A 276 9.12 -8.98 12.85
N GLN A 277 9.85 -8.04 13.44
CA GLN A 277 10.99 -8.32 14.30
C GLN A 277 10.59 -8.69 15.73
N ASP A 278 9.30 -8.59 16.08
CA ASP A 278 8.79 -8.68 17.45
C ASP A 278 9.36 -7.58 18.37
N TYR A 279 9.64 -6.40 17.80
CA TYR A 279 10.20 -5.26 18.54
C TYR A 279 9.28 -4.78 19.67
N PHE A 280 7.97 -4.87 19.46
CA PHE A 280 6.93 -4.45 20.42
C PHE A 280 6.56 -5.54 21.43
N ALA A 281 7.44 -6.52 21.69
CA ALA A 281 7.12 -7.67 22.56
C ALA A 281 6.70 -7.30 23.99
N SER A 282 7.12 -6.12 24.48
CA SER A 282 6.69 -5.55 25.76
C SER A 282 5.17 -5.32 25.82
N TYR A 283 4.55 -4.96 24.69
CA TYR A 283 3.11 -4.75 24.58
C TYR A 283 2.42 -6.06 24.21
N LYS A 284 1.69 -6.65 25.17
CA LYS A 284 1.05 -7.99 25.01
C LYS A 284 0.23 -8.16 23.74
N TRP A 285 -0.41 -7.09 23.25
CA TRP A 285 -1.27 -7.10 22.06
C TRP A 285 -0.50 -6.92 20.75
N LEU A 286 0.69 -6.32 20.76
CA LEU A 286 1.56 -6.11 19.58
C LEU A 286 2.64 -7.19 19.41
N ARG A 287 2.57 -8.28 20.17
CA ARG A 287 3.48 -9.42 19.99
C ARG A 287 3.27 -10.07 18.63
N LEU A 288 4.35 -10.46 17.97
CA LEU A 288 4.30 -11.11 16.67
C LEU A 288 3.42 -12.37 16.67
N GLY A 289 3.48 -13.16 17.74
CA GLY A 289 2.68 -14.38 17.90
C GLY A 289 1.16 -14.16 17.96
N ASN A 290 0.71 -12.90 18.04
CA ASN A 290 -0.72 -12.58 17.90
C ASN A 290 -1.19 -12.51 16.44
N PHE A 291 -0.28 -12.35 15.49
CA PHE A 291 -0.58 -12.10 14.07
C PHE A 291 -0.04 -13.18 13.12
N VAL A 292 0.99 -13.92 13.55
CA VAL A 292 1.63 -14.98 12.76
C VAL A 292 1.71 -16.26 13.57
N LEU A 293 1.32 -17.38 12.97
CA LEU A 293 1.44 -18.70 13.62
C LEU A 293 2.92 -19.10 13.75
N PRO A 294 3.28 -19.89 14.79
CA PRO A 294 4.62 -20.44 14.89
C PRO A 294 4.91 -21.37 13.69
N PRO A 295 6.18 -21.54 13.30
CA PRO A 295 6.56 -22.46 12.22
C PRO A 295 6.08 -23.89 12.51
N ASP A 296 5.66 -24.61 11.47
CA ASP A 296 5.29 -26.01 11.59
C ASP A 296 6.47 -26.84 12.15
N ASP A 297 6.18 -27.74 13.09
CA ASP A 297 7.17 -28.64 13.66
C ASP A 297 7.40 -29.80 12.68
N HIS A 298 8.56 -29.84 12.02
CA HIS A 298 8.91 -30.89 11.05
C HIS A 298 8.93 -32.32 11.65
N LYS A 299 8.77 -32.49 12.96
CA LYS A 299 8.85 -33.79 13.65
C LYS A 299 7.55 -34.61 13.68
N ARG A 300 6.51 -34.24 12.94
CA ARG A 300 5.20 -34.92 13.02
C ARG A 300 4.81 -35.83 11.85
N ASP A 301 5.71 -36.02 10.89
CA ASP A 301 5.55 -37.02 9.83
C ASP A 301 6.43 -38.23 10.15
N ASN A 302 6.00 -39.02 11.14
CA ASN A 302 6.41 -40.41 11.37
C ASN A 302 5.20 -41.15 11.98
#